data_AF-A0A0B4RFH3-F1
#
_entry.id   AF-A0A0B4RFH3-F1
#
_cell.length_a   1.000
_cell.length_b   1.000
_cell.length_c   1.000
_cell.angle_alpha   90.00
_cell.angle_beta   90.00
_cell.angle_gamma   90.00
#
_symmetry.space_group_name_H-M   'P 1'
#
loop_
_entity.id
_entity.type
_entity.pdbx_description
1 polymer ?
#
loop_
_entity_poly.entity_id
_entity_poly.type
_entity_poly.pdbx_seq_one_letter_code
_entity_poly.pdbx_strand_id
1 'polypeptide(L)'
;MLIQEIAVVEITTSLMTSPHVRAIFLKGSMGRNEHDEHSDIDLYCLVHQEQEELFLKQRLSHLEAYRPVLFQDDIFIIAPQLIAVFDNLLHIDLFTVTVESFTTKDFFKVLYDPENLLDQFVESQNLELSKEEYTDHVIDVAWFLFQYRKASGRGNGVWAVKMLSHVIEHLARVLLYRYAPHRAQLGLKTISQSLPKAVFLEIESISNFMTPENHAQAAFQIRQLVAKEASWIDEHVEERKTMMPLMTAMLNESR
;
A
#
# COMPACT_ATOMS: atom_id res chain seq x y z
N MET A 1 15.81 13.52 16.99
CA MET A 1 15.02 13.91 15.81
C MET A 1 15.56 13.10 14.66
N LEU A 2 14.71 12.32 14.01
CA LEU A 2 15.08 11.48 12.87
C LEU A 2 15.41 12.37 11.66
N ILE A 3 16.16 11.85 10.69
CA ILE A 3 16.54 12.62 9.49
C ILE A 3 15.30 13.05 8.69
N GLN A 4 14.26 12.22 8.70
CA GLN A 4 12.96 12.46 8.06
C GLN A 4 12.28 13.69 8.66
N GLU A 5 12.31 13.84 9.98
CA GLU A 5 11.69 14.95 10.69
C GLU A 5 12.39 16.28 10.37
N ILE A 6 13.72 16.26 10.25
CA ILE A 6 14.51 17.42 9.85
C ILE A 6 14.17 17.83 8.41
N ALA A 7 14.14 16.86 7.48
CA ALA A 7 13.80 17.10 6.09
C ALA A 7 12.39 17.69 5.93
N VAL A 8 11.41 17.13 6.64
CA VAL A 8 10.03 17.66 6.64
C VAL A 8 9.99 19.12 7.07
N VAL A 9 10.72 19.51 8.12
CA VAL A 9 10.72 20.91 8.59
C VAL A 9 11.31 21.84 7.52
N GLU A 10 12.46 21.50 6.95
CA GLU A 10 13.15 22.35 5.96
C GLU A 10 12.33 22.47 4.66
N ILE A 11 11.82 21.35 4.15
CA ILE A 11 11.02 21.31 2.93
C ILE A 11 9.68 22.03 3.12
N THR A 12 8.98 21.80 4.25
CA THR A 12 7.72 22.48 4.55
C THR A 12 7.93 23.99 4.64
N THR A 13 9.02 24.44 5.29
CA THR A 13 9.35 25.87 5.38
C THR A 13 9.52 26.49 4.00
N SER A 14 10.18 25.79 3.08
CA SER A 14 10.33 26.24 1.69
C SER A 14 8.98 26.24 0.94
N LEU A 15 8.16 25.20 1.10
CA LEU A 15 6.85 25.10 0.46
C LEU A 15 5.88 26.20 0.91
N MET A 16 5.93 26.61 2.18
CA MET A 16 5.11 27.69 2.71
C MET A 16 5.35 29.06 2.04
N THR A 17 6.49 29.23 1.34
CA THR A 17 6.75 30.47 0.58
C THR A 17 6.10 30.45 -0.81
N SER A 18 5.59 29.31 -1.26
CA SER A 18 4.94 29.19 -2.57
C SER A 18 3.52 29.77 -2.51
N PRO A 19 3.17 30.75 -3.37
CA PRO A 19 1.81 31.29 -3.41
C PRO A 19 0.78 30.30 -3.96
N HIS A 20 1.22 29.15 -4.46
CA HIS A 20 0.36 28.12 -5.04
C HIS A 20 -0.11 27.09 -4.00
N VAL A 21 0.60 26.99 -2.87
CA VAL A 21 0.34 26.02 -1.80
C VAL A 21 -0.67 26.58 -0.81
N ARG A 22 -1.76 25.84 -0.62
CA ARG A 22 -2.83 26.18 0.33
C ARG A 22 -2.76 25.36 1.61
N ALA A 23 -2.36 24.09 1.50
CA ALA A 23 -2.10 23.24 2.65
C ALA A 23 -0.95 22.27 2.38
N ILE A 24 -0.27 21.85 3.45
CA ILE A 24 0.81 20.87 3.47
C ILE A 24 0.50 19.85 4.56
N PHE A 25 0.59 18.57 4.23
CA PHE A 25 0.31 17.48 5.16
C PHE A 25 1.11 16.24 4.82
N LEU A 26 1.31 15.38 5.82
CA LEU A 26 1.96 14.07 5.68
C LEU A 26 0.90 12.98 5.59
N LYS A 27 1.12 11.96 4.76
CA LYS A 27 0.44 10.66 4.84
C LYS A 27 1.46 9.57 5.18
N GLY A 28 1.10 8.30 4.97
CA GLY A 28 2.03 7.19 5.20
C GLY A 28 2.34 7.00 6.69
N SER A 29 3.50 6.41 6.98
CA SER A 29 3.89 6.13 8.37
C SER A 29 4.01 7.42 9.18
N MET A 30 4.52 8.52 8.60
CA MET A 30 4.62 9.81 9.28
C MET A 30 3.25 10.45 9.54
N GLY A 31 2.30 10.32 8.60
CA GLY A 31 0.91 10.75 8.79
C GLY A 31 0.20 10.00 9.92
N ARG A 32 0.52 8.72 10.10
CA ARG A 32 0.00 7.86 11.19
C ARG A 32 0.80 7.93 12.49
N ASN A 33 1.93 8.66 12.52
CA ASN A 33 2.87 8.67 13.64
C ASN A 33 3.42 7.27 13.99
N GLU A 34 3.71 6.48 12.95
CA GLU A 34 4.26 5.11 12.99
C GLU A 34 5.65 5.04 12.31
N HIS A 35 6.26 6.18 12.00
CA HIS A 35 7.54 6.23 11.28
C HIS A 35 8.75 5.88 12.17
N ASP A 36 9.78 5.37 11.52
CA ASP A 36 11.07 5.01 12.10
C ASP A 36 12.22 5.49 11.19
N GLU A 37 13.46 5.11 11.53
CA GLU A 37 14.67 5.46 10.76
C GLU A 37 14.68 4.91 9.32
N HIS A 38 13.83 3.94 9.00
CA HIS A 38 13.72 3.31 7.68
C HIS A 38 12.54 3.83 6.86
N SER A 39 11.75 4.76 7.41
CA SER A 39 10.58 5.30 6.75
C SER A 39 10.94 6.35 5.71
N ASP A 40 10.21 6.33 4.61
CA ASP A 40 10.21 7.39 3.60
C ASP A 40 9.29 8.54 4.03
N ILE A 41 9.32 9.65 3.29
CA ILE A 41 8.44 10.80 3.53
C ILE A 41 7.34 10.84 2.45
N ASP A 42 6.10 10.66 2.84
CA ASP A 42 4.91 10.88 2.00
C ASP A 42 4.35 12.30 2.25
N LEU A 43 4.85 13.30 1.51
CA LEU A 43 4.47 14.72 1.67
C LEU A 43 3.47 15.15 0.60
N TYR A 44 2.43 15.86 1.01
CA TYR A 44 1.37 16.31 0.12
C TYR A 44 1.22 17.82 0.19
N CYS A 45 1.03 18.43 -0.99
CA CYS A 45 0.66 19.83 -1.14
C CYS A 45 -0.71 19.93 -1.80
N LEU A 46 -1.65 20.57 -1.09
CA LEU A 46 -2.92 20.99 -1.67
C LEU A 46 -2.74 22.34 -2.36
N VAL A 47 -3.06 22.40 -3.65
CA VAL A 47 -2.90 23.59 -4.50
C VAL A 47 -4.22 23.98 -5.16
N HIS A 48 -4.28 25.20 -5.70
CA HIS A 48 -5.36 25.59 -6.60
C HIS A 48 -5.25 24.84 -7.93
N GLN A 49 -6.39 24.37 -8.46
CA GLN A 49 -6.42 23.65 -9.74
C GLN A 49 -5.83 24.49 -10.89
N GLU A 50 -6.08 25.80 -10.90
CA GLU A 50 -5.57 26.70 -11.94
C GLU A 50 -4.05 26.96 -11.83
N GLN A 51 -3.44 26.59 -10.70
CA GLN A 51 -2.02 26.82 -10.40
C GLN A 51 -1.21 25.51 -10.35
N GLU A 52 -1.86 24.37 -10.56
CA GLU A 52 -1.27 23.04 -10.45
C GLU A 52 -0.02 22.92 -11.34
N GLU A 53 -0.14 23.20 -12.65
CA GLU A 53 0.98 23.09 -13.60
C GLU A 53 2.18 23.98 -13.24
N LEU A 54 1.94 25.15 -12.63
CA LEU A 54 3.01 26.05 -12.21
C LEU A 54 3.72 25.49 -10.98
N PHE A 55 2.96 24.99 -10.00
CA PHE A 55 3.54 24.34 -8.82
C PHE A 55 4.33 23.08 -9.19
N LEU A 56 3.83 22.27 -10.12
CA LEU A 56 4.51 21.03 -10.55
C LEU A 56 5.95 21.28 -11.00
N LYS A 57 6.21 22.42 -11.67
CA LYS A 57 7.55 22.82 -12.16
C LYS A 57 8.47 23.37 -11.07
N GLN A 58 7.94 23.77 -9.92
CA GLN A 58 8.70 24.37 -8.82
C GLN A 58 9.10 23.35 -7.74
N ARG A 59 8.41 22.21 -7.68
CA ARG A 59 8.58 21.19 -6.62
C ARG A 59 10.04 20.84 -6.32
N LEU A 60 10.86 20.58 -7.35
CA LEU A 60 12.27 20.23 -7.15
C LEU A 60 13.02 21.30 -6.33
N SER A 61 12.85 22.58 -6.67
CA SER A 61 13.52 23.67 -5.94
C SER A 61 13.12 23.73 -4.47
N HIS A 62 11.90 23.31 -4.13
CA HIS A 62 11.48 23.20 -2.73
C HIS A 62 12.12 22.00 -2.03
N LEU A 63 12.27 20.86 -2.71
CA LEU A 63 12.97 19.70 -2.17
C LEU A 63 14.47 19.98 -1.94
N GLU A 64 15.11 20.70 -2.86
CA GLU A 64 16.53 21.10 -2.78
C GLU A 64 16.83 22.08 -1.63
N ALA A 65 15.79 22.63 -0.98
CA ALA A 65 15.96 23.44 0.23
C ALA A 65 16.50 22.63 1.42
N TYR A 66 16.28 21.32 1.44
CA TYR A 66 16.85 20.42 2.44
C TYR A 66 18.29 20.04 2.08
N ARG A 67 18.45 19.31 0.96
CA ARG A 67 19.74 18.74 0.54
C ARG A 67 19.78 18.55 -0.97
N PRO A 68 20.97 18.38 -1.57
CA PRO A 68 21.09 18.01 -2.98
C PRO A 68 20.33 16.72 -3.29
N VAL A 69 19.59 16.74 -4.39
CA VAL A 69 18.85 15.59 -4.92
C VAL A 69 19.76 14.80 -5.87
N LEU A 70 19.96 13.51 -5.59
CA LEU A 70 20.73 12.60 -6.45
C LEU A 70 19.89 12.02 -7.59
N PHE A 71 18.61 11.80 -7.33
CA PHE A 71 17.67 11.22 -8.27
C PHE A 71 16.31 11.88 -8.10
N GLN A 72 15.62 12.11 -9.23
CA GLN A 72 14.23 12.49 -9.24
C GLN A 72 13.50 11.85 -10.43
N ASP A 73 12.20 11.66 -10.28
CA ASP A 73 11.31 11.28 -11.39
C ASP A 73 9.90 11.81 -11.17
N ASP A 74 9.21 12.13 -12.26
CA ASP A 74 7.84 12.60 -12.27
C ASP A 74 6.91 11.48 -12.72
N ILE A 75 6.06 11.02 -11.80
CA ILE A 75 5.12 9.94 -12.07
C ILE A 75 3.70 10.32 -11.69
N PHE A 76 2.74 9.54 -12.18
CA PHE A 76 1.33 9.65 -11.81
C PHE A 76 0.83 8.29 -11.35
N ILE A 77 0.56 8.15 -10.04
CA ILE A 77 -0.05 6.94 -9.47
C ILE A 77 -1.52 7.22 -9.12
N ILE A 78 -1.73 8.09 -8.14
CA ILE A 78 -3.05 8.58 -7.71
C ILE A 78 -3.22 10.09 -7.96
N ALA A 79 -2.09 10.79 -7.98
CA ALA A 79 -1.94 12.21 -8.21
C ALA A 79 -0.53 12.46 -8.76
N PRO A 80 -0.22 13.64 -9.34
CA PRO A 80 1.13 13.98 -9.74
C PRO A 80 2.09 13.89 -8.54
N GLN A 81 3.14 13.10 -8.70
CA GLN A 81 4.10 12.76 -7.66
C GLN A 81 5.51 13.02 -8.19
N LEU A 82 6.27 13.85 -7.46
CA LEU A 82 7.70 13.98 -7.68
C LEU A 82 8.39 13.08 -6.67
N ILE A 83 9.01 12.01 -7.17
CA ILE A 83 9.88 11.15 -6.39
C ILE A 83 11.26 11.82 -6.33
N ALA A 84 11.88 11.85 -5.15
CA ALA A 84 13.26 12.30 -5.01
C ALA A 84 14.06 11.48 -3.99
N VAL A 85 15.35 11.30 -4.26
CA VAL A 85 16.31 10.69 -3.34
C VAL A 85 17.47 11.66 -3.10
N PHE A 86 17.70 12.01 -1.84
CA PHE A 86 18.76 12.94 -1.44
C PHE A 86 20.15 12.27 -1.35
N ASP A 87 21.20 13.07 -1.21
CA ASP A 87 22.59 12.60 -1.07
C ASP A 87 22.87 11.74 0.19
N ASN A 88 21.96 11.73 1.15
CA ASN A 88 21.97 10.83 2.32
C ASN A 88 21.06 9.60 2.15
N LEU A 89 20.56 9.34 0.93
CA LEU A 89 19.66 8.25 0.56
C LEU A 89 18.25 8.33 1.17
N LEU A 90 17.88 9.44 1.80
CA LEU A 90 16.50 9.66 2.22
C LEU A 90 15.60 9.81 0.98
N HIS A 91 14.52 9.04 0.96
CA HIS A 91 13.50 9.03 -0.08
C HIS A 91 12.29 9.89 0.33
N ILE A 92 11.81 10.72 -0.59
CA ILE A 92 10.59 11.51 -0.44
C ILE A 92 9.71 11.39 -1.69
N ASP A 93 8.42 11.22 -1.42
CA ASP A 93 7.34 11.34 -2.39
C ASP A 93 6.59 12.65 -2.15
N LEU A 94 6.70 13.60 -3.09
CA LEU A 94 5.97 14.87 -3.04
C LEU A 94 4.77 14.85 -3.98
N PHE A 95 3.58 14.69 -3.40
CA PHE A 95 2.31 14.67 -4.10
C PHE A 95 1.72 16.07 -4.23
N THR A 96 1.14 16.36 -5.39
CA THR A 96 0.33 17.55 -5.63
C THR A 96 -1.11 17.14 -5.77
N VAL A 97 -2.00 17.71 -4.96
CA VAL A 97 -3.44 17.43 -5.02
C VAL A 97 -4.25 18.73 -5.04
N THR A 98 -5.49 18.63 -5.49
CA THR A 98 -6.51 19.67 -5.32
C THR A 98 -7.58 19.15 -4.36
N VAL A 99 -8.58 19.97 -4.05
CA VAL A 99 -9.74 19.52 -3.24
C VAL A 99 -10.47 18.37 -3.96
N GLU A 100 -10.55 18.44 -5.28
CA GLU A 100 -11.26 17.48 -6.14
C GLU A 100 -10.50 16.16 -6.30
N SER A 101 -9.16 16.20 -6.30
CA SER A 101 -8.32 15.00 -6.43
C SER A 101 -7.86 14.41 -5.10
N PHE A 102 -8.31 14.97 -3.96
CA PHE A 102 -7.96 14.46 -2.64
C PHE A 102 -8.50 13.04 -2.43
N THR A 103 -7.63 12.13 -1.98
CA THR A 103 -8.01 10.75 -1.63
C THR A 103 -8.24 10.62 -0.13
N THR A 104 -9.37 10.03 0.27
CA THR A 104 -9.73 9.85 1.69
C THR A 104 -9.13 8.60 2.33
N LYS A 105 -8.38 7.81 1.54
CA LYS A 105 -7.64 6.66 2.07
C LYS A 105 -6.40 7.12 2.83
N ASP A 106 -6.08 6.37 3.88
CA ASP A 106 -5.03 6.62 4.86
C ASP A 106 -5.28 7.85 5.75
N PHE A 107 -4.52 7.93 6.83
CA PHE A 107 -4.56 9.05 7.76
C PHE A 107 -3.52 10.11 7.38
N PHE A 108 -3.86 11.38 7.65
CA PHE A 108 -2.93 12.48 7.43
C PHE A 108 -2.63 13.28 8.70
N LYS A 109 -1.44 13.87 8.72
CA LYS A 109 -1.00 14.83 9.73
C LYS A 109 -0.78 16.20 9.07
N VAL A 110 -1.56 17.19 9.48
CA VAL A 110 -1.45 18.56 8.97
C VAL A 110 -0.15 19.21 9.44
N LEU A 111 0.55 19.86 8.51
CA LEU A 111 1.75 20.66 8.79
C LEU A 111 1.49 22.16 8.59
N TYR A 112 0.66 22.50 7.59
CA TYR A 112 0.26 23.87 7.26
C TYR A 112 -1.14 23.83 6.62
N ASP A 113 -2.10 24.58 7.14
CA ASP A 113 -3.45 24.71 6.54
C ASP A 113 -4.16 25.97 7.08
N PRO A 114 -3.72 27.18 6.68
CA PRO A 114 -4.27 28.44 7.19
C PRO A 114 -5.76 28.65 6.86
N GLU A 115 -6.27 27.94 5.86
CA GLU A 115 -7.65 28.04 5.38
C GLU A 115 -8.56 26.94 5.96
N ASN A 116 -8.02 26.00 6.76
CA ASN A 116 -8.71 24.83 7.31
C ASN A 116 -9.41 23.98 6.24
N LEU A 117 -8.77 23.81 5.08
CA LEU A 117 -9.33 23.06 3.94
C LEU A 117 -9.34 21.56 4.19
N LEU A 118 -8.46 21.07 5.06
CA LEU A 118 -8.33 19.64 5.34
C LEU A 118 -9.36 19.13 6.35
N ASP A 119 -10.00 20.01 7.13
CA ASP A 119 -11.00 19.65 8.14
C ASP A 119 -12.14 18.81 7.55
N GLN A 120 -12.57 19.14 6.32
CA GLN A 120 -13.64 18.42 5.62
C GLN A 120 -13.32 16.94 5.33
N PHE A 121 -12.05 16.56 5.35
CA PHE A 121 -11.60 15.21 5.03
C PHE A 121 -11.32 14.35 6.28
N VAL A 122 -11.24 14.96 7.48
CA VAL A 122 -10.83 14.27 8.71
C VAL A 122 -11.70 13.05 9.02
N GLU A 123 -13.02 13.18 8.90
CA GLU A 123 -13.96 12.09 9.22
C GLU A 123 -13.98 10.97 8.16
N SER A 124 -13.44 11.24 6.96
CA SER A 124 -13.43 10.28 5.86
C SER A 124 -12.18 9.39 5.82
N GLN A 125 -11.16 9.70 6.64
CA GLN A 125 -9.90 8.95 6.70
C GLN A 125 -10.13 7.52 7.17
N ASN A 126 -9.64 6.55 6.41
CA ASN A 126 -9.68 5.14 6.82
C ASN A 126 -8.61 4.30 6.09
N LEU A 127 -8.32 3.14 6.65
CA LEU A 127 -7.50 2.08 6.05
C LEU A 127 -8.30 0.79 5.87
N GLU A 128 -9.62 0.92 5.80
CA GLU A 128 -10.53 -0.19 5.57
C GLU A 128 -10.64 -0.50 4.08
N LEU A 129 -10.90 -1.76 3.75
CA LEU A 129 -11.32 -2.13 2.41
C LEU A 129 -12.82 -1.96 2.31
N SER A 130 -13.31 -1.47 1.17
CA SER A 130 -14.69 -1.64 0.79
C SER A 130 -15.00 -3.13 0.57
N LYS A 131 -16.28 -3.50 0.56
CA LYS A 131 -16.68 -4.88 0.24
C LYS A 131 -16.27 -5.31 -1.17
N GLU A 132 -16.28 -4.37 -2.11
CA GLU A 132 -15.83 -4.57 -3.48
C GLU A 132 -14.31 -4.81 -3.51
N GLU A 133 -13.51 -3.92 -2.88
CA GLU A 133 -12.05 -4.08 -2.76
C GLU A 133 -11.69 -5.42 -2.09
N TYR A 134 -12.41 -5.81 -1.04
CA TYR A 134 -12.25 -7.10 -0.40
C TYR A 134 -12.56 -8.26 -1.36
N THR A 135 -13.68 -8.19 -2.08
CA THR A 135 -14.09 -9.22 -3.04
C THR A 135 -13.05 -9.38 -4.15
N ASP A 136 -12.51 -8.28 -4.68
CA ASP A 136 -11.43 -8.29 -5.67
C ASP A 136 -10.19 -9.03 -5.15
N HIS A 137 -9.77 -8.77 -3.90
CA HIS A 137 -8.66 -9.49 -3.30
C HIS A 137 -8.93 -10.99 -3.14
N VAL A 138 -10.14 -11.40 -2.81
CA VAL A 138 -10.50 -12.84 -2.73
C VAL A 138 -10.47 -13.47 -4.13
N ILE A 139 -10.99 -12.79 -5.15
CA ILE A 139 -10.94 -13.23 -6.55
C ILE A 139 -9.48 -13.43 -6.98
N ASP A 140 -8.62 -12.46 -6.67
CA ASP A 140 -7.20 -12.51 -7.04
C ASP A 140 -6.45 -13.64 -6.34
N VAL A 141 -6.76 -13.97 -5.08
CA VAL A 141 -6.20 -15.16 -4.41
C VAL A 141 -6.50 -16.42 -5.23
N ALA A 142 -7.75 -16.63 -5.66
CA ALA A 142 -8.12 -17.79 -6.47
C ALA A 142 -7.47 -17.75 -7.87
N TRP A 143 -7.45 -16.57 -8.50
CA TRP A 143 -6.87 -16.37 -9.82
C TRP A 143 -5.36 -16.65 -9.85
N PHE A 144 -4.60 -16.12 -8.89
CA PHE A 144 -3.16 -16.34 -8.86
C PHE A 144 -2.78 -17.77 -8.43
N LEU A 145 -3.60 -18.45 -7.62
CA LEU A 145 -3.45 -19.90 -7.40
C LEU A 145 -3.64 -20.70 -8.70
N PHE A 146 -4.60 -20.31 -9.54
CA PHE A 146 -4.78 -20.91 -10.85
C PHE A 146 -3.60 -20.62 -11.81
N GLN A 147 -3.08 -19.40 -11.82
CA GLN A 147 -1.89 -19.07 -12.62
C GLN A 147 -0.66 -19.84 -12.13
N TYR A 148 -0.48 -19.95 -10.81
CA TYR A 148 0.56 -20.78 -10.19
C TYR A 148 0.48 -22.22 -10.69
N ARG A 149 -0.71 -22.83 -10.70
CA ARG A 149 -0.91 -24.20 -11.19
C ARG A 149 -0.38 -24.38 -12.61
N LYS A 150 -0.70 -23.44 -13.50
CA LYS A 150 -0.21 -23.45 -14.89
C LYS A 150 1.31 -23.28 -14.98
N ALA A 151 1.89 -22.43 -14.13
CA ALA A 151 3.33 -22.20 -14.05
C ALA A 151 4.08 -23.46 -13.59
N SER A 152 3.64 -24.02 -12.46
CA SER A 152 4.18 -25.23 -11.84
C SER A 152 4.06 -26.43 -12.78
N GLY A 153 2.91 -26.62 -13.44
CA GLY A 153 2.70 -27.73 -14.37
C GLY A 153 3.60 -27.68 -15.62
N ARG A 154 4.21 -26.52 -15.94
CA ARG A 154 5.20 -26.37 -17.01
C ARG A 154 6.64 -26.49 -16.52
N GLY A 155 6.86 -26.73 -15.22
CA GLY A 155 8.19 -26.75 -14.61
C GLY A 155 8.84 -25.36 -14.50
N ASN A 156 8.07 -24.28 -14.63
CA ASN A 156 8.62 -22.92 -14.49
C ASN A 156 8.56 -22.47 -13.03
N GLY A 157 9.51 -22.95 -12.22
CA GLY A 157 9.56 -22.67 -10.78
C GLY A 157 9.71 -21.19 -10.44
N VAL A 158 10.47 -20.42 -11.23
CA VAL A 158 10.62 -18.96 -11.04
C VAL A 158 9.28 -18.25 -11.22
N TRP A 159 8.55 -18.56 -12.30
CA TRP A 159 7.23 -17.99 -12.53
C TRP A 159 6.21 -18.48 -11.49
N ALA A 160 6.31 -19.72 -11.05
CA ALA A 160 5.46 -20.26 -9.99
C ALA A 160 5.62 -19.47 -8.68
N VAL A 161 6.86 -19.19 -8.25
CA VAL A 161 7.13 -18.34 -7.08
C VAL A 161 6.54 -16.94 -7.23
N LYS A 162 6.68 -16.32 -8.41
CA LYS A 162 6.07 -15.02 -8.70
C LYS A 162 4.54 -15.05 -8.59
N MET A 163 3.89 -16.11 -9.04
CA MET A 163 2.44 -16.25 -8.85
C MET A 163 2.06 -16.40 -7.37
N LEU A 164 2.82 -17.18 -6.60
CA LEU A 164 2.58 -17.29 -5.15
C LEU A 164 2.80 -15.98 -4.40
N SER A 165 3.71 -15.11 -4.85
CA SER A 165 3.91 -13.80 -4.22
C SER A 165 2.68 -12.91 -4.38
N HIS A 166 2.04 -12.96 -5.55
CA HIS A 166 0.76 -12.29 -5.74
C HIS A 166 -0.33 -12.92 -4.85
N VAL A 167 -0.39 -14.25 -4.71
CA VAL A 167 -1.34 -14.87 -3.76
C VAL A 167 -1.15 -14.32 -2.34
N ILE A 168 0.08 -14.26 -1.84
CA ILE A 168 0.38 -13.74 -0.50
C ILE A 168 0.01 -12.26 -0.35
N GLU A 169 0.27 -11.45 -1.38
CA GLU A 169 -0.08 -10.03 -1.38
C GLU A 169 -1.59 -9.78 -1.21
N HIS A 170 -2.43 -10.51 -1.95
CA HIS A 170 -3.89 -10.39 -1.84
C HIS A 170 -4.43 -11.08 -0.58
N LEU A 171 -3.89 -12.24 -0.23
CA LEU A 171 -4.29 -12.99 0.98
C LEU A 171 -4.01 -12.19 2.26
N ALA A 172 -2.92 -11.42 2.33
CA ALA A 172 -2.64 -10.55 3.46
C ALA A 172 -3.78 -9.55 3.71
N ARG A 173 -4.35 -8.97 2.64
CA ARG A 173 -5.46 -8.03 2.71
C ARG A 173 -6.78 -8.70 3.09
N VAL A 174 -7.04 -9.90 2.55
CA VAL A 174 -8.19 -10.75 2.94
C VAL A 174 -8.15 -11.08 4.44
N LEU A 175 -6.98 -11.49 4.96
CA LEU A 175 -6.82 -11.82 6.37
C LEU A 175 -6.94 -10.59 7.26
N LEU A 176 -6.36 -9.44 6.86
CA LEU A 176 -6.54 -8.21 7.62
C LEU A 176 -8.00 -7.74 7.61
N TYR A 177 -8.75 -7.91 6.52
CA TYR A 177 -10.18 -7.60 6.49
C TYR A 177 -10.96 -8.36 7.58
N ARG A 178 -10.55 -9.60 7.88
CA ARG A 178 -11.10 -10.39 8.98
C ARG A 178 -10.61 -9.96 10.36
N TYR A 179 -9.28 -9.88 10.53
CA TYR A 179 -8.66 -9.84 11.85
C TYR A 179 -8.32 -8.43 12.33
N ALA A 180 -8.10 -7.48 11.42
CA ALA A 180 -7.76 -6.09 11.69
C ALA A 180 -8.30 -5.17 10.57
N PRO A 181 -9.63 -5.07 10.38
CA PRO A 181 -10.23 -4.40 9.22
C PRO A 181 -9.78 -2.94 9.06
N HIS A 182 -9.62 -2.23 10.18
CA HIS A 182 -9.13 -0.86 10.26
C HIS A 182 -7.69 -0.64 9.75
N ARG A 183 -6.98 -1.70 9.34
CA ARG A 183 -5.62 -1.64 8.74
C ARG A 183 -5.52 -2.43 7.43
N ALA A 184 -6.64 -2.91 6.89
CA ALA A 184 -6.64 -3.88 5.80
C ALA A 184 -5.95 -3.39 4.52
N GLN A 185 -6.02 -2.10 4.22
CA GLN A 185 -5.34 -1.53 3.06
C GLN A 185 -3.82 -1.62 3.10
N LEU A 186 -3.21 -1.67 4.30
CA LEU A 186 -1.76 -1.70 4.47
C LEU A 186 -1.15 -3.04 3.99
N GLY A 187 -1.94 -4.11 3.90
CA GLY A 187 -1.48 -5.41 3.41
C GLY A 187 -0.24 -5.91 4.14
N LEU A 188 0.74 -6.42 3.39
CA LEU A 188 1.98 -7.00 3.93
C LEU A 188 2.78 -6.05 4.84
N LYS A 189 2.62 -4.73 4.72
CA LYS A 189 3.34 -3.76 5.55
C LYS A 189 3.00 -3.85 7.04
N THR A 190 1.86 -4.44 7.39
CA THR A 190 1.37 -4.42 8.78
C THR A 190 1.04 -5.81 9.37
N ILE A 191 1.14 -6.89 8.57
CA ILE A 191 0.68 -8.22 9.02
C ILE A 191 1.42 -8.75 10.26
N SER A 192 2.70 -8.41 10.46
CA SER A 192 3.49 -8.84 11.60
C SER A 192 3.02 -8.23 12.93
N GLN A 193 2.39 -7.05 12.86
CA GLN A 193 1.90 -6.31 14.03
C GLN A 193 0.38 -6.46 14.20
N SER A 194 -0.35 -6.65 13.10
CA SER A 194 -1.82 -6.56 13.06
C SER A 194 -2.53 -7.91 13.04
N LEU A 195 -1.91 -8.97 12.50
CA LEU A 195 -2.54 -10.29 12.50
C LEU A 195 -2.32 -11.01 13.83
N PRO A 196 -3.21 -11.94 14.21
CA PRO A 196 -2.93 -12.87 15.31
C PRO A 196 -1.61 -13.59 15.05
N LYS A 197 -0.76 -13.69 16.09
CA LYS A 197 0.59 -14.27 15.97
C LYS A 197 0.61 -15.64 15.26
N ALA A 198 -0.37 -16.50 15.53
CA ALA A 198 -0.48 -17.80 14.88
C ALA A 198 -0.68 -17.68 13.36
N VAL A 199 -1.54 -16.77 12.91
CA VAL A 199 -1.81 -16.52 11.48
C VAL A 199 -0.58 -15.93 10.79
N PHE A 200 0.08 -14.96 11.43
CA PHE A 200 1.32 -14.37 10.90
C PHE A 200 2.43 -15.44 10.72
N LEU A 201 2.63 -16.30 11.72
CA LEU A 201 3.64 -17.38 11.64
C LEU A 201 3.33 -18.40 10.52
N GLU A 202 2.06 -18.63 10.19
CA GLU A 202 1.69 -19.44 9.03
C GLU A 202 2.12 -18.76 7.71
N ILE A 203 1.88 -17.45 7.56
CA ILE A 203 2.32 -16.69 6.38
C ILE A 203 3.86 -16.68 6.27
N GLU A 204 4.56 -16.44 7.38
CA GLU A 204 6.02 -16.45 7.42
C GLU A 204 6.60 -17.83 7.03
N SER A 205 5.99 -18.91 7.56
CA SER A 205 6.33 -20.28 7.14
C SER A 205 6.13 -20.48 5.63
N ILE A 206 5.00 -20.03 5.07
CA ILE A 206 4.74 -20.13 3.63
C ILE A 206 5.86 -19.43 2.83
N SER A 207 6.21 -18.20 3.22
CA SER A 207 7.23 -17.40 2.52
C SER A 207 8.59 -18.11 2.47
N ASN A 208 8.97 -18.85 3.52
CA ASN A 208 10.22 -19.62 3.55
C ASN A 208 10.27 -20.74 2.49
N PHE A 209 9.13 -21.22 1.99
CA PHE A 209 9.06 -22.24 0.95
C PHE A 209 8.87 -21.66 -0.46
N MET A 210 8.75 -20.33 -0.62
CA MET A 210 8.55 -19.68 -1.92
C MET A 210 9.85 -19.59 -2.72
N THR A 211 10.39 -20.74 -3.10
CA THR A 211 11.59 -20.90 -3.92
C THR A 211 11.30 -21.79 -5.13
N PRO A 212 12.10 -21.70 -6.22
CA PRO A 212 11.88 -22.53 -7.40
C PRO A 212 11.87 -24.05 -7.12
N GLU A 213 12.52 -24.49 -6.04
CA GLU A 213 12.57 -25.91 -5.65
C GLU A 213 11.42 -26.30 -4.72
N ASN A 214 10.96 -25.38 -3.86
CA ASN A 214 10.02 -25.70 -2.77
C ASN A 214 8.62 -25.08 -2.94
N HIS A 215 8.33 -24.38 -4.03
CA HIS A 215 7.06 -23.68 -4.23
C HIS A 215 5.82 -24.60 -4.09
N ALA A 216 5.95 -25.90 -4.35
CA ALA A 216 4.87 -26.86 -4.12
C ALA A 216 4.43 -26.94 -2.65
N GLN A 217 5.40 -26.87 -1.72
CA GLN A 217 5.15 -26.84 -0.28
C GLN A 217 4.48 -25.52 0.13
N ALA A 218 4.95 -24.38 -0.40
CA ALA A 218 4.31 -23.09 -0.17
C ALA A 218 2.85 -23.09 -0.64
N ALA A 219 2.59 -23.57 -1.86
CA ALA A 219 1.24 -23.64 -2.41
C ALA A 219 0.32 -24.54 -1.59
N PHE A 220 0.83 -25.67 -1.09
CA PHE A 220 0.08 -26.54 -0.18
C PHE A 220 -0.31 -25.81 1.11
N GLN A 221 0.64 -25.14 1.76
CA GLN A 221 0.39 -24.39 3.00
C GLN A 221 -0.58 -23.22 2.78
N ILE A 222 -0.48 -22.51 1.63
CA ILE A 222 -1.45 -21.48 1.24
C ILE A 222 -2.86 -22.06 1.14
N ARG A 223 -3.03 -23.19 0.44
CA ARG A 223 -4.35 -23.84 0.32
C ARG A 223 -4.91 -24.23 1.69
N GLN A 224 -4.07 -24.73 2.60
CA GLN A 224 -4.51 -25.04 3.96
C GLN A 224 -4.96 -23.79 4.72
N LEU A 225 -4.20 -22.70 4.65
CA LEU A 225 -4.58 -21.44 5.28
C LEU A 225 -5.89 -20.89 4.72
N VAL A 226 -6.03 -20.82 3.39
CA VAL A 226 -7.28 -20.37 2.75
C VAL A 226 -8.45 -21.29 3.08
N ALA A 227 -8.23 -22.61 3.15
CA ALA A 227 -9.28 -23.56 3.54
C ALA A 227 -9.76 -23.37 4.98
N LYS A 228 -8.88 -23.02 5.94
CA LYS A 228 -9.26 -22.66 7.32
C LYS A 228 -10.16 -21.42 7.37
N GLU A 229 -9.93 -20.51 6.43
CA GLU A 229 -10.63 -19.22 6.34
C GLU A 229 -11.87 -19.28 5.43
N ALA A 230 -12.06 -20.37 4.67
CA ALA A 230 -13.01 -20.46 3.57
C ALA A 230 -14.47 -20.21 3.97
N SER A 231 -14.91 -20.70 5.14
CA SER A 231 -16.28 -20.45 5.61
C SER A 231 -16.51 -18.96 5.88
N TRP A 232 -15.53 -18.28 6.48
CA TRP A 232 -15.62 -16.85 6.74
C TRP A 232 -15.56 -16.05 5.43
N ILE A 233 -14.67 -16.43 4.52
CA ILE A 233 -14.55 -15.80 3.19
C ILE A 233 -15.87 -15.90 2.43
N ASP A 234 -16.47 -17.09 2.35
CA ASP A 234 -17.73 -17.30 1.65
C ASP A 234 -18.86 -16.43 2.22
N GLU A 235 -18.92 -16.28 3.54
CA GLU A 235 -19.93 -15.44 4.20
C GLU A 235 -19.86 -13.96 3.80
N HIS A 236 -18.66 -13.46 3.47
CA HIS A 236 -18.38 -12.02 3.31
C HIS A 236 -18.18 -11.57 1.86
N VAL A 237 -18.27 -12.47 0.88
CA VAL A 237 -18.19 -12.12 -0.54
C VAL A 237 -19.58 -11.96 -1.17
N GLU A 238 -19.76 -10.91 -1.99
CA GLU A 238 -21.04 -10.60 -2.66
C GLU A 238 -21.26 -11.47 -3.92
N GLU A 239 -20.20 -11.77 -4.69
CA GLU A 239 -20.28 -12.50 -5.97
C GLU A 239 -20.01 -14.02 -5.89
N ARG A 240 -20.64 -14.70 -4.92
CA ARG A 240 -20.36 -16.12 -4.63
C ARG A 240 -20.42 -17.05 -5.85
N LYS A 241 -21.41 -16.86 -6.73
CA LYS A 241 -21.69 -17.77 -7.86
C LYS A 241 -20.59 -17.78 -8.92
N THR A 242 -19.87 -16.68 -9.09
CA THR A 242 -18.82 -16.55 -10.11
C THR A 242 -17.46 -16.98 -9.55
N MET A 243 -17.20 -16.65 -8.28
CA MET A 243 -15.88 -16.79 -7.67
C MET A 243 -15.66 -18.14 -6.96
N MET A 244 -16.63 -18.58 -6.15
CA MET A 244 -16.46 -19.77 -5.30
C MET A 244 -16.17 -21.07 -6.06
N PRO A 245 -16.65 -21.30 -7.30
CA PRO A 245 -16.25 -22.47 -8.07
C PRO A 245 -14.75 -22.54 -8.34
N LEU A 246 -14.12 -21.41 -8.71
CA LEU A 246 -12.67 -21.36 -8.95
C LEU A 246 -11.90 -21.55 -7.64
N MET A 247 -12.29 -20.84 -6.59
CA MET A 247 -11.68 -20.97 -5.26
C MET A 247 -11.74 -22.44 -4.79
N THR A 248 -12.91 -23.06 -4.86
CA THR A 248 -13.12 -24.47 -4.49
C THR A 248 -12.25 -25.42 -5.30
N ALA A 249 -12.16 -25.20 -6.62
CA ALA A 249 -11.29 -25.99 -7.49
C ALA A 249 -9.80 -25.87 -7.11
N MET A 250 -9.36 -24.67 -6.71
CA MET A 250 -7.98 -24.44 -6.27
C MET A 250 -7.70 -25.02 -4.88
N LEU A 251 -8.69 -25.09 -3.98
CA LEU A 251 -8.53 -25.68 -2.65
C LEU A 251 -8.54 -27.21 -2.64
N ASN A 252 -9.33 -27.83 -3.51
CA ASN A 252 -9.52 -29.28 -3.56
C ASN A 252 -8.45 -30.01 -4.39
N GLU A 253 -7.46 -29.31 -4.93
CA GLU A 253 -6.45 -29.94 -5.77
C GLU A 253 -5.54 -30.86 -4.93
N SER A 254 -5.63 -32.16 -5.23
CA SER A 254 -4.75 -33.19 -4.69
C SER A 254 -3.61 -33.43 -5.67
N ARG A 255 -2.41 -32.99 -5.28
CA ARG A 255 -1.09 -33.10 -5.96
C ARG A 255 -0.74 -31.90 -6.85
#